data_AF-A0A8T5PZ21-F1
#
_entry.id   AF-A0A8T5PZ21-F1
#
_cell.length_a   1.000
_cell.length_b   1.000
_cell.length_c   1.000
_cell.angle_alpha   90.00
_cell.angle_beta   90.00
_cell.angle_gamma   90.00
#
_symmetry.space_group_name_H-M   'P 1'
#
loop_
_entity.id
_entity.type
_entity.pdbx_description
1 polymer ?
#
loop_
_entity_poly.entity_id
_entity_poly.type
_entity_poly.pdbx_seq_one_letter_code
_entity_poly.pdbx_strand_id
1 'polypeptide(L)'
;MLDFSHKEPIIFPYKDWEVKTGNSKEKVTRPIALVSLGSKKQIQMAALIDTGSDKTVSYLHPFGQMLGVNVNDFEGEPDQIGGLFTKGYGWSKHIELWIGRYRLNVPVFWLTQKYDPNECNYSMILGRKIIFDNFDVVFCQKEKKVYFYKK
;
A
#
# COMPACT_ATOMS: atom_id res chain seq x y z
N MET A 1 -15.42 16.49 18.77
CA MET A 1 -14.32 16.97 17.92
C MET A 1 -13.10 16.16 18.32
N LEU A 2 -12.43 15.48 17.39
CA LEU A 2 -11.19 14.75 17.72
C LEU A 2 -10.07 15.78 17.92
N ASP A 3 -9.37 15.70 19.04
CA ASP A 3 -8.24 16.57 19.36
C ASP A 3 -6.92 15.87 19.01
N PHE A 4 -6.20 16.43 18.05
CA PHE A 4 -4.90 15.93 17.58
C PHE A 4 -3.73 16.82 18.01
N SER A 5 -3.97 17.86 18.81
CA SER A 5 -3.00 18.91 19.15
C SER A 5 -1.72 18.39 19.84
N HIS A 6 -1.76 17.20 20.42
CA HIS A 6 -0.64 16.58 21.14
C HIS A 6 0.08 15.46 20.37
N LYS A 7 -0.32 15.17 19.12
CA LYS A 7 0.25 14.08 18.33
C LYS A 7 0.96 14.63 17.09
N GLU A 8 2.25 14.38 16.96
CA GLU A 8 2.97 14.68 15.70
C GLU A 8 2.55 13.67 14.61
N PRO A 9 1.94 14.12 13.49
CA PRO A 9 1.54 13.22 12.42
C PRO A 9 2.70 12.84 11.53
N ILE A 10 2.59 11.68 10.89
CA ILE A 10 3.33 11.41 9.65
C ILE A 10 2.56 12.06 8.50
N ILE A 11 3.25 12.86 7.69
CA ILE A 11 2.64 13.60 6.59
C ILE A 11 3.05 12.97 5.26
N PHE A 12 2.05 12.61 4.46
CA PHE A 12 2.22 12.04 3.14
C PHE A 12 1.68 12.97 2.05
N PRO A 13 2.34 13.06 0.89
CA PRO A 13 1.88 13.91 -0.20
C PRO A 13 0.80 13.23 -1.03
N TYR A 14 0.01 14.04 -1.72
CA TYR A 14 -0.62 13.62 -2.96
C TYR A 14 0.37 13.76 -4.11
N LYS A 15 0.41 12.77 -5.00
CA LYS A 15 1.21 12.79 -6.23
C LYS A 15 0.30 12.72 -7.45
N ASP A 16 0.69 13.45 -8.48
CA ASP A 16 0.03 13.40 -9.78
C ASP A 16 0.59 12.22 -10.58
N TRP A 17 -0.28 11.44 -11.19
CA TRP A 17 0.04 10.28 -12.02
C TRP A 17 -0.72 10.39 -13.34
N GLU A 18 -0.08 9.98 -14.43
CA GLU A 18 -0.79 9.75 -15.68
C GLU A 18 -1.29 8.32 -15.69
N VAL A 19 -2.60 8.16 -15.80
CA VAL A 19 -3.25 6.85 -15.89
C VAL A 19 -3.88 6.74 -17.26
N LYS A 20 -3.71 5.57 -17.89
CA LYS A 20 -4.34 5.27 -19.17
C LYS A 20 -5.77 4.80 -18.91
N THR A 21 -6.75 5.55 -19.38
CA THR A 21 -8.17 5.20 -19.31
C THR A 21 -8.66 4.94 -20.74
N GLY A 22 -8.63 3.69 -21.19
CA GLY A 22 -8.90 3.35 -22.59
C GLY A 22 -7.86 3.94 -23.54
N ASN A 23 -8.27 4.86 -24.43
CA ASN A 23 -7.39 5.52 -25.39
C ASN A 23 -6.89 6.90 -24.93
N SER A 24 -7.36 7.42 -23.80
CA SER A 24 -6.90 8.70 -23.23
C SER A 24 -5.86 8.49 -22.12
N LYS A 25 -5.00 9.49 -21.93
CA LYS A 25 -4.20 9.65 -20.72
C LYS A 25 -4.85 10.70 -19.85
N GLU A 26 -5.19 10.35 -18.63
CA GLU A 26 -5.77 11.26 -17.65
C GLU A 26 -4.78 11.49 -16.52
N LYS A 27 -4.67 12.75 -16.07
CA LYS A 27 -3.91 13.06 -14.85
C LYS A 27 -4.81 12.85 -13.65
N VAL A 28 -4.40 11.98 -12.75
CA VAL A 28 -5.07 11.74 -11.47
C VAL A 28 -4.13 12.08 -10.33
N THR A 29 -4.67 12.73 -9.29
CA THR A 29 -3.93 13.07 -8.08
C THR A 29 -4.30 12.08 -6.97
N ARG A 30 -3.31 11.38 -6.40
CA ARG A 30 -3.54 10.28 -5.46
C ARG A 30 -2.64 10.39 -4.23
N PRO A 31 -3.14 10.01 -3.03
CA PRO A 31 -2.35 10.02 -1.80
C PRO A 31 -1.35 8.85 -1.79
N ILE A 32 -0.06 9.14 -1.57
CA ILE A 32 1.02 8.14 -1.62
C ILE A 32 1.79 8.12 -0.31
N ALA A 33 1.82 6.97 0.35
CA ALA A 33 2.70 6.72 1.49
C ALA A 33 4.06 6.20 1.03
N LEU A 34 5.13 6.68 1.65
CA LEU A 34 6.44 6.04 1.55
C LEU A 34 6.57 5.07 2.72
N VAL A 35 6.68 3.78 2.42
CA VAL A 35 6.74 2.72 3.43
C VAL A 35 7.97 1.85 3.20
N SER A 36 8.41 1.12 4.22
CA SER A 36 9.46 0.12 4.08
C SER A 36 8.95 -1.25 4.51
N LEU A 37 9.24 -2.28 3.73
CA LEU A 37 8.88 -3.67 4.02
C LEU A 37 10.11 -4.49 4.38
N GLY A 38 9.99 -5.37 5.38
CA GLY A 38 11.01 -6.33 5.78
C GLY A 38 11.71 -5.98 7.10
N SER A 39 12.25 -7.01 7.76
CA SER A 39 12.91 -6.88 9.07
C SER A 39 14.43 -6.77 8.97
N LYS A 40 15.07 -7.64 8.18
CA LYS A 40 16.53 -7.64 7.95
C LYS A 40 16.92 -6.82 6.72
N LYS A 41 16.20 -7.05 5.62
CA LYS A 41 16.35 -6.30 4.37
C LYS A 41 15.09 -5.48 4.17
N GLN A 42 15.25 -4.17 4.18
CA GLN A 42 14.15 -3.25 3.96
C GLN A 42 14.07 -2.84 2.50
N ILE A 43 12.87 -2.92 1.92
CA ILE A 43 12.56 -2.39 0.60
C ILE A 43 11.63 -1.22 0.78
N GLN A 44 12.04 -0.06 0.29
CA GLN A 44 11.21 1.13 0.30
C GLN A 44 10.26 1.12 -0.89
N MET A 45 8.98 1.41 -0.64
CA MET A 45 7.92 1.37 -1.63
C MET A 45 7.04 2.62 -1.54
N ALA A 46 6.65 3.14 -2.70
CA ALA A 46 5.60 4.13 -2.81
C ALA A 46 4.25 3.40 -2.89
N ALA A 47 3.46 3.49 -1.84
CA ALA A 47 2.19 2.78 -1.72
C ALA A 47 1.00 3.74 -1.87
N LEU A 48 0.02 3.35 -2.69
CA LEU A 48 -1.25 4.05 -2.76
C LEU A 48 -2.00 3.90 -1.44
N ILE A 49 -2.41 5.01 -0.82
CA ILE A 49 -3.32 4.99 0.32
C ILE A 49 -4.74 4.82 -0.24
N ASP A 50 -5.34 3.63 -0.11
CA ASP A 50 -6.64 3.31 -0.69
C ASP A 50 -7.65 2.91 0.38
N THR A 51 -8.58 3.82 0.67
CA THR A 51 -9.64 3.61 1.65
C THR A 51 -10.75 2.69 1.13
N GLY A 52 -10.84 2.48 -0.18
CA GLY A 52 -11.78 1.57 -0.83
C GLY A 52 -11.31 0.11 -0.84
N SER A 53 -10.04 -0.14 -0.54
CA SER A 53 -9.50 -1.50 -0.41
C SER A 53 -9.48 -1.95 1.04
N ASP A 54 -10.04 -3.13 1.33
CA ASP A 54 -9.88 -3.76 2.65
C ASP A 54 -8.47 -4.31 2.89
N LYS A 55 -7.81 -4.76 1.83
CA LYS A 55 -6.56 -5.53 1.88
C LYS A 55 -5.39 -4.66 1.44
N THR A 56 -4.24 -4.87 2.08
CA THR A 56 -2.97 -4.36 1.58
C THR A 56 -2.38 -5.36 0.62
N VAL A 57 -2.00 -4.88 -0.56
CA VAL A 57 -1.64 -5.72 -1.70
C VAL A 57 -0.32 -5.26 -2.29
N SER A 58 0.54 -6.19 -2.66
CA SER A 58 1.73 -5.95 -3.46
C SER A 58 1.99 -7.16 -4.38
N TYR A 59 3.07 -7.12 -5.16
CA TYR A 59 3.38 -8.11 -6.18
C TYR A 59 4.49 -9.03 -5.67
N LEU A 60 4.28 -10.35 -5.81
CA LEU A 60 5.28 -11.33 -5.42
C LEU A 60 6.58 -11.13 -6.21
N HIS A 61 6.47 -10.90 -7.52
CA HIS A 61 7.60 -10.56 -8.38
C HIS A 61 7.59 -9.06 -8.76
N PRO A 62 8.64 -8.28 -8.44
CA PRO A 62 9.89 -8.70 -7.78
C PRO A 62 9.87 -8.55 -6.24
N PHE A 63 8.90 -7.84 -5.68
CA PHE A 63 9.02 -7.29 -4.32
C PHE A 63 9.00 -8.35 -3.22
N GLY A 64 8.07 -9.30 -3.28
CA GLY A 64 8.02 -10.41 -2.33
C GLY A 64 9.30 -11.25 -2.38
N GLN A 65 9.79 -11.58 -3.57
CA GLN A 65 11.03 -12.33 -3.75
C GLN A 65 12.26 -11.59 -3.23
N MET A 66 12.32 -10.27 -3.39
CA MET A 66 13.41 -9.46 -2.82
C MET A 66 13.45 -9.50 -1.28
N LEU A 67 12.32 -9.81 -0.63
CA LEU A 67 12.17 -10.05 0.81
C LEU A 67 12.33 -11.53 1.20
N GLY A 68 12.62 -12.41 0.24
CA GLY A 68 12.73 -13.86 0.44
C GLY A 68 11.39 -14.58 0.57
N VAL A 69 10.28 -13.96 0.14
CA VAL A 69 8.97 -14.62 0.06
C VAL A 69 8.91 -15.45 -1.22
N ASN A 70 8.69 -16.76 -1.07
CA ASN A 70 8.53 -17.69 -2.18
C ASN A 70 7.08 -18.18 -2.29
N VAL A 71 6.69 -18.59 -3.49
CA VAL A 71 5.35 -19.17 -3.73
C VAL A 71 5.11 -20.42 -2.89
N ASN A 72 6.16 -21.20 -2.63
CA ASN A 72 6.11 -22.41 -1.81
C ASN A 72 5.98 -22.11 -0.30
N ASP A 73 6.13 -20.86 0.13
CA ASP A 73 5.96 -20.48 1.55
C ASP A 73 4.50 -20.26 1.93
N PHE A 74 3.59 -20.25 0.96
CA PHE A 74 2.18 -19.99 1.20
C PHE A 74 1.44 -21.30 1.42
N GLU A 75 0.59 -21.31 2.45
CA GLU A 75 -0.32 -22.40 2.74
C GLU A 75 -1.74 -22.00 2.33
N GLY A 76 -2.53 -23.00 1.89
CA GLY A 76 -3.93 -22.82 1.51
C GLY A 76 -4.15 -22.28 0.10
N GLU A 77 -5.43 -22.09 -0.23
CA GLU A 77 -5.86 -21.57 -1.53
C GLU A 77 -5.65 -20.05 -1.62
N PRO A 78 -5.32 -19.52 -2.81
CA PRO A 78 -5.16 -18.10 -2.99
C PRO A 78 -6.50 -17.36 -2.90
N ASP A 79 -6.46 -16.16 -2.36
CA ASP A 79 -7.59 -15.25 -2.43
C ASP A 79 -7.67 -14.63 -3.83
N GLN A 80 -8.88 -14.59 -4.38
CA GLN A 80 -9.16 -13.73 -5.52
C GLN A 80 -9.14 -12.26 -5.05
N ILE A 81 -8.28 -11.45 -5.66
CA ILE A 81 -8.14 -10.03 -5.40
C ILE A 81 -8.61 -9.30 -6.65
N GLY A 82 -9.68 -8.52 -6.50
CA GLY A 82 -10.28 -7.75 -7.60
C GLY A 82 -10.49 -6.30 -7.19
N GLY A 83 -10.30 -5.41 -8.15
CA GLY A 83 -10.47 -3.97 -7.98
C GLY A 83 -10.15 -3.22 -9.27
N LEU A 84 -10.26 -1.89 -9.21
CA LEU A 84 -10.05 -0.99 -10.35
C LEU A 84 -8.62 -1.09 -10.92
N PHE A 85 -7.64 -1.37 -10.06
CA PHE A 85 -6.21 -1.36 -10.40
C PHE A 85 -5.54 -2.72 -10.33
N THR A 86 -6.28 -3.76 -9.95
CA THR A 86 -5.69 -5.08 -9.68
C THR A 86 -6.73 -6.17 -9.86
N LYS A 87 -6.40 -7.19 -10.65
CA LYS A 87 -7.14 -8.45 -10.71
C LYS A 87 -6.14 -9.58 -10.68
N GLY A 88 -6.30 -10.54 -9.78
CA GLY A 88 -5.42 -11.69 -9.71
C GLY A 88 -5.69 -12.56 -8.50
N TYR A 89 -4.86 -13.58 -8.36
CA TYR A 89 -4.83 -14.45 -7.20
C TYR A 89 -3.62 -14.08 -6.35
N GLY A 90 -3.81 -14.06 -5.03
CA GLY A 90 -2.71 -13.76 -4.12
C GLY A 90 -2.86 -14.43 -2.77
N TRP A 91 -1.72 -14.73 -2.16
CA TRP A 91 -1.65 -15.29 -0.82
C TRP A 91 -1.23 -14.22 0.16
N SER A 92 -1.75 -14.30 1.38
CA SER A 92 -1.32 -13.40 2.45
C SER A 92 -0.09 -13.96 3.16
N LYS A 93 0.86 -13.09 3.49
CA LYS A 93 1.93 -13.40 4.45
C LYS A 93 2.16 -12.18 5.32
N HIS A 94 2.34 -12.42 6.61
CA HIS A 94 2.66 -11.36 7.55
C HIS A 94 4.08 -10.89 7.31
N ILE A 95 4.23 -9.58 7.11
CA ILE A 95 5.50 -8.92 6.86
C ILE A 95 5.58 -7.68 7.73
N GLU A 96 6.80 -7.38 8.15
CA GLU A 96 7.10 -6.15 8.86
C GLU A 96 6.98 -4.95 7.92
N LEU A 97 6.05 -4.05 8.24
CA LEU A 97 5.79 -2.80 7.54
C LEU A 97 6.18 -1.64 8.44
N TRP A 98 6.99 -0.73 7.90
CA TRP A 98 7.39 0.51 8.53
C TRP A 98 6.70 1.68 7.85
N ILE A 99 6.00 2.49 8.67
CA ILE A 99 5.39 3.75 8.27
C ILE A 99 6.00 4.83 9.14
N GLY A 100 6.93 5.62 8.59
CA GLY A 100 7.80 6.49 9.37
C GLY A 100 8.59 5.69 10.41
N ARG A 101 8.45 6.03 11.69
CA ARG A 101 9.09 5.30 12.81
C ARG A 101 8.27 4.12 13.35
N TYR A 102 7.05 3.91 12.86
CA TYR A 102 6.16 2.89 13.42
C TYR A 102 6.33 1.57 12.69
N ARG A 103 6.60 0.52 13.46
CA ARG A 103 6.74 -0.87 13.00
C ARG A 103 5.42 -1.61 13.22
N LEU A 104 4.90 -2.23 12.17
CA LEU A 104 3.68 -3.03 12.19
C LEU A 104 3.99 -4.41 11.62
N ASN A 105 3.42 -5.46 12.20
CA ASN A 105 3.44 -6.79 11.58
C ASN A 105 2.08 -7.03 10.95
N VAL A 106 2.00 -7.02 9.62
CA VAL A 106 0.71 -6.94 8.92
C VAL A 106 0.61 -7.93 7.77
N PRO A 107 -0.58 -8.45 7.45
CA PRO A 107 -0.76 -9.31 6.30
C PRO A 107 -0.64 -8.47 5.02
N VAL A 108 0.32 -8.82 4.17
CA VAL A 108 0.41 -8.33 2.80
C VAL A 108 -0.04 -9.44 1.87
N PHE A 109 -0.98 -9.14 0.99
CA PHE A 109 -1.40 -10.05 -0.06
C PHE A 109 -0.47 -9.92 -1.26
N TRP A 110 0.18 -11.01 -1.62
CA TRP A 110 1.17 -11.09 -2.69
C TRP A 110 0.52 -11.65 -3.94
N LEU A 111 0.30 -10.78 -4.93
CA LEU A 111 -0.20 -11.17 -6.23
C LEU A 111 0.87 -11.96 -6.98
N THR A 112 0.48 -13.06 -7.63
CA THR A 112 1.41 -13.85 -8.46
C THR A 112 1.69 -13.24 -9.82
N GLN A 113 0.82 -12.35 -10.30
CA GLN A 113 1.12 -11.58 -11.49
C GLN A 113 2.39 -10.74 -11.27
N LYS A 114 3.23 -10.65 -12.31
CA LYS A 114 4.45 -9.85 -12.27
C LYS A 114 4.09 -8.36 -12.26
N TYR A 115 4.76 -7.59 -11.42
CA TYR A 115 4.69 -6.13 -11.49
C TYR A 115 5.28 -5.64 -12.82
N ASP A 116 4.47 -4.93 -13.60
CA ASP A 116 4.90 -4.17 -14.77
C ASP A 116 4.70 -2.68 -14.49
N PRO A 117 5.76 -1.86 -14.39
CA PRO A 117 5.62 -0.43 -14.14
C PRO A 117 4.89 0.34 -15.25
N ASN A 118 4.71 -0.23 -16.45
CA ASN A 118 3.97 0.40 -17.55
C ASN A 118 2.46 0.14 -17.48
N GLU A 119 2.05 -0.94 -16.82
CA GLU A 119 0.64 -1.34 -16.70
C GLU A 119 0.09 -1.14 -15.27
N CYS A 120 0.96 -1.27 -14.27
CA CYS A 120 0.63 -1.14 -12.87
C CYS A 120 1.02 0.25 -12.37
N ASN A 121 0.03 1.02 -11.94
CA ASN A 121 0.27 2.38 -11.46
C ASN A 121 0.95 2.42 -10.08
N TYR A 122 0.91 1.34 -9.30
CA TYR A 122 1.41 1.33 -7.93
C TYR A 122 2.10 0.00 -7.61
N SER A 123 3.24 0.05 -6.93
CA SER A 123 3.96 -1.14 -6.47
C SER A 123 3.33 -1.78 -5.22
N MET A 124 2.52 -1.01 -4.50
CA MET A 124 1.77 -1.44 -3.33
C MET A 124 0.51 -0.62 -3.15
N ILE A 125 -0.54 -1.26 -2.64
CA ILE A 125 -1.77 -0.62 -2.17
C ILE A 125 -1.84 -0.84 -0.67
N LEU A 126 -1.93 0.23 0.12
CA LEU A 126 -2.26 0.17 1.53
C LEU A 126 -3.78 0.20 1.68
N GLY A 127 -4.33 -0.93 2.13
CA GLY A 127 -5.75 -1.06 2.42
C GLY A 127 -6.13 -0.48 3.78
N ARG A 128 -7.43 -0.20 3.93
CA ARG A 128 -8.00 0.46 5.10
C ARG A 128 -7.74 -0.28 6.41
N LYS A 129 -7.72 -1.63 6.43
CA LYS A 129 -7.53 -2.38 7.69
C LYS A 129 -6.20 -2.02 8.34
N ILE A 130 -5.11 -2.04 7.58
CA ILE A 130 -3.80 -1.71 8.12
C ILE A 130 -3.70 -0.24 8.51
N ILE A 131 -4.22 0.67 7.68
CA ILE A 131 -4.13 2.10 7.93
C ILE A 131 -5.01 2.50 9.12
N PHE A 132 -6.31 2.23 9.06
CA PHE A 132 -7.29 2.74 10.02
C PHE A 132 -7.31 1.96 11.32
N ASP A 133 -6.81 0.72 11.38
CA ASP A 133 -6.70 0.03 12.67
C ASP A 133 -5.54 0.61 13.50
N ASN A 134 -4.52 1.17 12.86
CA ASN A 134 -3.29 1.61 13.52
C ASN A 134 -3.15 3.14 13.67
N PHE A 135 -3.81 3.91 12.79
CA PHE A 135 -3.71 5.36 12.72
C PHE A 135 -5.10 6.01 12.63
N ASP A 136 -5.21 7.20 13.19
CA ASP A 136 -6.25 8.16 12.81
C ASP A 136 -5.75 8.93 11.58
N VAL A 137 -6.57 8.98 10.53
CA VAL A 137 -6.12 9.49 9.23
C VAL A 137 -6.98 10.65 8.76
N VAL A 138 -6.33 11.73 8.33
CA VAL A 138 -6.97 12.94 7.81
C VAL A 138 -6.50 13.21 6.39
N PHE A 139 -7.43 13.24 5.44
CA PHE A 139 -7.17 13.58 4.04
C PHE A 139 -7.44 15.06 3.80
N CYS A 140 -6.39 15.86 3.57
CA CYS A 140 -6.48 17.28 3.26
C CYS A 140 -6.17 17.51 1.78
N GLN A 141 -7.12 17.20 0.91
CA GLN A 141 -6.91 17.21 -0.54
C GLN A 141 -6.57 18.62 -1.09
N LYS A 142 -7.18 19.68 -0.56
CA LYS A 142 -6.85 21.08 -0.92
C LYS A 142 -5.38 21.42 -0.68
N GLU A 143 -4.80 20.87 0.39
CA GLU A 143 -3.39 21.05 0.76
C GLU A 143 -2.47 20.00 0.11
N LYS A 144 -3.04 19.03 -0.63
CA LYS A 144 -2.33 17.87 -1.18
C LYS A 144 -1.55 17.10 -0.10
N LYS A 145 -2.13 16.93 1.10
CA LYS A 145 -1.52 16.20 2.22
C LYS A 145 -2.47 15.18 2.86
N VAL A 146 -1.90 14.10 3.37
CA VAL A 146 -2.56 13.13 4.23
C VAL A 146 -1.78 13.03 5.54
N TYR A 147 -2.48 13.08 6.66
CA TYR A 147 -1.90 13.07 8.00
C TYR A 147 -2.26 11.76 8.69
N PHE A 148 -1.26 11.03 9.18
CA PHE A 148 -1.41 9.82 9.97
C PHE A 148 -1.01 10.10 11.41
N TYR A 149 -1.98 10.14 12.31
CA TYR A 149 -1.75 10.25 13.74
C TYR A 149 -1.76 8.86 14.36
N LYS A 150 -0.69 8.50 15.09
CA LYS A 150 -0.67 7.19 15.76
C LYS A 150 -1.77 7.15 16.82
N LYS A 151 -2.62 6.12 16.77
CA LYS A 151 -3.59 5.85 17.84
C LYS A 151 -2.87 5.65 19.17
#